data_AF-A0A8B8M7W7-F1
#
_entry.id   AF-A0A8B8M7W7-F1
#
_cell.length_a   1.000
_cell.length_b   1.000
_cell.length_c   1.000
_cell.angle_alpha   90.00
_cell.angle_beta   90.00
_cell.angle_gamma   90.00
#
_symmetry.space_group_name_H-M   'P 1'
#
loop_
_entity.id
_entity.type
_entity.pdbx_description
1 polymer ?
#
loop_
_entity_poly.entity_id
_entity_poly.type
_entity_poly.pdbx_seq_one_letter_code
_entity_poly.pdbx_strand_id
1 'polypeptide(L)'
;MAKANILAFVLLFSILNLITLIPHLANAESCSSNGPNSPPYNPSGTQATLTLNNFGKGGDGGGPSECDGKYHPLPQRVVALSTGWYKGGSRCGRMIKITARNGKTAMAKVVDECDSEHGCDAEHDYQPPCKNNIVDASRTVWNDLGLNTDDGEVPVTWAMA
;
A
#
# COMPACT_ATOMS: atom_id res chain seq x y z
N MET A 1 29.23 23.27 -48.49
CA MET A 1 27.88 23.44 -47.90
C MET A 1 27.36 22.07 -47.53
N ALA A 2 27.33 21.74 -46.24
CA ALA A 2 26.80 20.46 -45.78
C ALA A 2 25.27 20.46 -45.99
N LYS A 3 24.77 19.55 -46.82
CA LYS A 3 23.33 19.25 -46.89
C LYS A 3 22.96 18.61 -45.57
N ALA A 4 22.45 19.42 -44.62
CA ALA A 4 21.89 18.90 -43.39
C ALA A 4 20.75 17.94 -43.75
N ASN A 5 20.88 16.69 -43.33
CA ASN A 5 19.96 15.63 -43.68
C ASN A 5 18.68 15.83 -42.86
N ILE A 6 17.68 16.51 -43.44
CA ILE A 6 16.42 16.90 -42.78
C ILE A 6 15.74 15.70 -42.12
N LEU A 7 15.89 14.50 -42.70
CA LEU A 7 15.40 13.24 -42.12
C LEU A 7 15.97 12.97 -40.71
N ALA A 8 17.26 13.26 -40.48
CA ALA A 8 17.90 13.05 -39.18
C ALA A 8 17.37 14.02 -38.11
N PHE A 9 17.04 15.26 -38.48
CA PHE A 9 16.46 16.24 -37.56
C PHE A 9 15.01 15.90 -37.18
N VAL A 10 14.20 15.45 -38.14
CA VAL A 10 12.80 15.04 -37.89
C VAL A 10 12.75 13.79 -37.00
N LEU A 11 13.63 12.80 -37.25
CA LEU A 11 13.77 11.64 -36.38
C LEU A 11 14.21 12.04 -34.96
N LEU A 12 15.22 12.91 -34.82
CA LEU A 12 15.70 13.34 -33.49
C LEU A 12 14.61 14.06 -32.68
N PHE A 13 13.86 14.98 -33.31
CA PHE A 13 12.73 15.66 -32.66
C PHE A 13 11.59 14.70 -32.31
N SER A 14 11.31 13.70 -33.15
CA SER A 14 10.29 12.68 -32.87
C SER A 14 10.69 11.79 -31.68
N ILE A 15 11.97 11.44 -31.57
CA ILE A 15 12.52 10.66 -30.46
C ILE A 15 12.53 11.47 -29.15
N LEU A 16 12.86 12.77 -29.20
CA LEU A 16 12.81 13.65 -28.01
C LEU A 16 11.39 13.79 -27.44
N ASN A 17 10.37 13.96 -28.30
CA ASN A 17 8.97 14.03 -27.86
C ASN A 17 8.45 12.70 -27.30
N LEU A 18 8.99 11.56 -27.76
CA LEU A 18 8.65 10.25 -27.22
C LEU A 18 9.24 10.06 -25.81
N ILE A 19 10.47 10.51 -25.57
CA ILE A 19 11.13 10.42 -24.25
C ILE A 19 10.39 11.25 -23.18
N THR A 20 9.83 12.40 -23.54
CA THR A 20 9.03 13.22 -22.60
C THR A 20 7.64 12.64 -22.29
N LEU A 21 7.12 11.73 -23.13
CA LEU A 21 5.78 11.14 -22.95
C LEU A 21 5.80 9.89 -22.04
N ILE A 22 6.94 9.19 -21.99
CA ILE A 22 7.12 7.98 -21.17
C ILE A 22 6.86 8.21 -19.67
N PRO A 23 7.41 9.25 -19.00
CA PRO A 23 7.10 9.50 -17.59
C PRO A 23 5.62 9.83 -17.37
N HIS A 24 5.00 10.61 -18.26
CA HIS A 24 3.58 10.94 -18.14
C HIS A 24 2.65 9.71 -18.18
N LEU A 25 2.99 8.69 -18.98
CA LEU A 25 2.21 7.45 -19.04
C LEU A 25 2.41 6.58 -17.78
N ALA A 26 3.63 6.48 -17.27
CA ALA A 26 3.93 5.71 -16.06
C ALA A 26 3.22 6.30 -14.82
N ASN A 27 3.15 7.63 -14.71
CA ASN A 27 2.43 8.29 -13.63
C ASN A 27 0.91 8.06 -13.72
N ALA A 28 0.32 8.06 -14.93
CA ALA A 28 -1.12 7.85 -15.11
C ALA A 28 -1.56 6.42 -14.76
N GLU A 29 -0.76 5.41 -15.11
CA GLU A 29 -1.06 4.01 -14.77
C GLU A 29 -0.98 3.78 -13.26
N SER A 30 0.00 4.38 -12.57
CA SER A 30 0.17 4.24 -11.12
C SER A 30 -0.99 4.78 -10.27
N CYS A 31 -1.75 5.73 -10.79
CA CYS A 31 -2.87 6.37 -10.08
C CYS A 31 -4.23 5.75 -10.40
N SER A 32 -4.26 4.62 -11.11
CA SER A 32 -5.51 3.90 -11.38
C SER A 32 -5.99 3.18 -10.12
N SER A 33 -7.31 3.24 -9.88
CA SER A 33 -7.98 2.50 -8.81
C SER A 33 -7.69 1.00 -8.90
N ASN A 34 -7.39 0.37 -7.75
CA ASN A 34 -7.29 -1.09 -7.61
C ASN A 34 -8.65 -1.74 -7.27
N GLY A 35 -9.70 -0.92 -7.16
CA GLY A 35 -11.09 -1.31 -6.95
C GLY A 35 -11.47 -1.57 -5.49
N PRO A 36 -12.78 -1.69 -5.21
CA PRO A 36 -13.33 -1.84 -3.85
C PRO A 36 -13.14 -3.25 -3.26
N ASN A 37 -12.75 -4.22 -4.07
CA ASN A 37 -12.82 -5.63 -3.72
C ASN A 37 -11.44 -6.21 -3.44
N SER A 38 -11.33 -6.88 -2.30
CA SER A 38 -10.18 -7.71 -1.94
C SER A 38 -10.44 -9.18 -2.27
N PRO A 39 -9.40 -10.02 -2.35
CA PRO A 39 -9.56 -11.47 -2.47
C PRO A 39 -10.47 -12.05 -1.37
N PRO A 40 -11.14 -13.20 -1.60
CA PRO A 40 -12.04 -13.79 -0.63
C PRO A 40 -11.36 -14.05 0.72
N TYR A 41 -12.02 -13.63 1.81
CA TYR A 41 -11.58 -13.94 3.16
C TYR A 41 -11.64 -15.45 3.42
N ASN A 42 -10.53 -16.01 3.90
CA ASN A 42 -10.42 -17.40 4.34
C ASN A 42 -10.18 -17.44 5.87
N PRO A 43 -11.11 -17.99 6.67
CA PRO A 43 -10.95 -18.07 8.12
C PRO A 43 -9.79 -18.96 8.57
N SER A 44 -9.31 -19.87 7.71
CA SER A 44 -8.14 -20.70 7.98
C SER A 44 -6.81 -19.99 7.65
N GLY A 45 -6.85 -18.79 7.09
CA GLY A 45 -5.69 -18.01 6.66
C GLY A 45 -5.90 -17.40 5.28
N THR A 46 -6.26 -16.12 5.25
CA THR A 46 -6.36 -15.30 4.04
C THR A 46 -4.96 -14.90 3.59
N GLN A 47 -4.61 -15.19 2.34
CA GLN A 47 -3.33 -14.76 1.78
C GLN A 47 -3.29 -13.25 1.58
N ALA A 48 -2.21 -12.61 2.00
CA ALA A 48 -2.01 -11.18 1.87
C ALA A 48 -0.54 -10.83 1.66
N THR A 49 -0.30 -9.60 1.23
CA THR A 49 0.99 -8.95 1.30
C THR A 49 1.02 -8.06 2.53
N LEU A 50 2.03 -8.22 3.38
CA LEU A 50 2.30 -7.36 4.51
C LEU A 50 3.19 -6.19 4.03
N THR A 51 2.79 -4.96 4.36
CA THR A 51 3.59 -3.74 4.15
C THR A 51 3.89 -3.07 5.49
N LEU A 52 4.83 -2.13 5.48
CA LEU A 52 5.22 -1.36 6.65
C LEU A 52 4.62 0.04 6.58
N ASN A 53 3.99 0.47 7.67
CA ASN A 53 3.46 1.82 7.82
C ASN A 53 3.68 2.37 9.24
N ASN A 54 3.89 3.67 9.34
CA ASN A 54 3.96 4.45 10.56
C ASN A 54 2.64 5.20 10.80
N PHE A 55 1.79 4.59 11.62
CA PHE A 55 0.53 5.17 12.12
C PHE A 55 0.72 6.31 13.15
N GLY A 56 1.96 6.70 13.45
CA GLY A 56 2.27 7.85 14.31
C GLY A 56 2.09 9.18 13.60
N LYS A 57 1.96 10.27 14.38
CA LYS A 57 1.87 11.62 13.81
C LYS A 57 3.10 11.95 12.96
N GLY A 58 2.87 12.42 11.74
CA GLY A 58 3.95 12.74 10.78
C GLY A 58 4.64 11.51 10.19
N GLY A 59 4.02 10.34 10.30
CA GLY A 59 4.39 9.15 9.55
C GLY A 59 3.89 9.19 8.10
N ASP A 60 4.15 8.10 7.39
CA ASP A 60 3.74 7.84 6.00
C ASP A 60 2.25 7.49 5.86
N GLY A 61 1.56 7.15 6.96
CA GLY A 61 0.11 6.92 6.98
C GLY A 61 -0.75 8.19 6.88
N GLY A 62 -0.15 9.36 6.72
CA GLY A 62 -0.87 10.63 6.54
C GLY A 62 -1.66 11.07 7.77
N GLY A 63 -2.99 10.99 7.69
CA GLY A 63 -3.95 11.43 8.71
C GLY A 63 -4.07 10.49 9.92
N PRO A 64 -4.93 10.84 10.91
CA PRO A 64 -5.35 9.91 11.95
C PRO A 64 -6.15 8.74 11.36
N SER A 65 -6.08 7.55 11.97
CA SER A 65 -6.68 6.34 11.42
C SER A 65 -8.21 6.32 11.44
N GLU A 66 -8.82 5.76 10.39
CA GLU A 66 -10.26 5.81 10.11
C GLU A 66 -11.15 5.23 11.22
N CYS A 67 -10.71 4.18 11.91
CA CYS A 67 -11.57 3.51 12.90
C CYS A 67 -11.85 4.34 14.16
N ASP A 68 -10.91 5.20 14.59
CA ASP A 68 -11.01 5.90 15.86
C ASP A 68 -10.51 7.36 15.86
N GLY A 69 -10.09 7.87 14.69
CA GLY A 69 -9.63 9.24 14.50
C GLY A 69 -8.34 9.55 15.26
N LYS A 70 -7.47 8.55 15.50
CA LYS A 70 -6.24 8.72 16.29
C LYS A 70 -5.01 8.28 15.52
N TYR A 71 -3.90 8.90 15.88
CA TYR A 71 -2.58 8.35 15.59
C TYR A 71 -2.24 7.22 16.56
N HIS A 72 -1.57 6.20 16.07
CA HIS A 72 -1.07 5.06 16.83
C HIS A 72 0.46 5.03 16.84
N PRO A 73 1.12 5.82 17.70
CA PRO A 73 2.57 5.76 17.82
C PRO A 73 3.05 4.38 18.29
N LEU A 74 4.29 4.04 17.94
CA LEU A 74 4.97 2.87 18.48
C LEU A 74 4.95 2.88 20.04
N PRO A 75 4.88 1.72 20.70
CA PRO A 75 4.98 0.37 20.14
C PRO A 75 3.61 -0.31 19.95
N GLN A 76 2.57 0.42 19.54
CA GLN A 76 1.26 -0.20 19.30
C GLN A 76 1.34 -1.24 18.16
N ARG A 77 0.51 -2.28 18.26
CA ARG A 77 0.37 -3.35 17.26
C ARG A 77 -0.91 -3.12 16.47
N VAL A 78 -0.79 -2.32 15.44
CA VAL A 78 -1.93 -1.91 14.62
C VAL A 78 -1.68 -2.19 13.15
N VAL A 79 -2.79 -2.32 12.42
CA VAL A 79 -2.81 -2.52 10.97
C VAL A 79 -3.93 -1.72 10.30
N ALA A 80 -3.70 -1.38 9.03
CA ALA A 80 -4.73 -1.07 8.05
C ALA A 80 -5.03 -2.32 7.21
N LEU A 81 -6.25 -2.41 6.67
CA LEU A 81 -6.62 -3.45 5.72
C LEU A 81 -7.05 -2.81 4.40
N SER A 82 -6.73 -3.42 3.26
CA SER A 82 -7.28 -2.98 1.96
C SER A 82 -8.81 -2.84 2.00
N THR A 83 -9.37 -1.88 1.27
CA THR A 83 -10.80 -1.51 1.26
C THR A 83 -11.78 -2.69 1.37
N GLY A 84 -11.63 -3.71 0.52
CA GLY A 84 -12.52 -4.87 0.54
C GLY A 84 -12.45 -5.71 1.83
N TRP A 85 -11.29 -5.77 2.46
CA TRP A 85 -11.08 -6.38 3.78
C TRP A 85 -11.36 -5.42 4.94
N TYR A 86 -11.21 -4.11 4.77
CA TYR A 86 -11.69 -3.14 5.75
C TYR A 86 -13.22 -3.23 5.89
N LYS A 87 -13.90 -3.37 4.74
CA LYS A 87 -15.35 -3.61 4.61
C LYS A 87 -16.14 -2.57 5.41
N GLY A 88 -15.93 -1.29 5.07
CA GLY A 88 -16.59 -0.14 5.69
C GLY A 88 -16.46 -0.13 7.21
N GLY A 89 -15.28 -0.47 7.74
CA GLY A 89 -15.01 -0.47 9.17
C GLY A 89 -15.60 -1.65 9.96
N SER A 90 -16.20 -2.65 9.32
CA SER A 90 -16.78 -3.81 10.04
C SER A 90 -15.75 -4.62 10.86
N ARG A 91 -14.45 -4.42 10.59
CA ARG A 91 -13.34 -5.02 11.35
C ARG A 91 -12.65 -4.05 12.32
N CYS A 92 -13.08 -2.78 12.39
CA CYS A 92 -12.50 -1.77 13.27
C CYS A 92 -12.44 -2.23 14.73
N GLY A 93 -11.28 -2.01 15.35
CA GLY A 93 -11.02 -2.37 16.74
C GLY A 93 -10.90 -3.87 17.02
N ARG A 94 -11.11 -4.73 16.01
CA ARG A 94 -10.98 -6.18 16.15
C ARG A 94 -9.54 -6.60 15.95
N MET A 95 -9.19 -7.72 16.58
CA MET A 95 -7.86 -8.31 16.45
C MET A 95 -7.81 -9.26 15.26
N ILE A 96 -6.69 -9.24 14.54
CA ILE A 96 -6.32 -10.26 13.58
C ILE A 96 -5.04 -10.96 14.04
N LYS A 97 -4.92 -12.22 13.67
CA LYS A 97 -3.68 -13.00 13.77
C LYS A 97 -3.01 -13.02 12.41
N ILE A 98 -1.78 -12.52 12.33
CA ILE A 98 -0.94 -12.55 11.14
C ILE A 98 0.09 -13.66 11.31
N THR A 99 0.32 -14.45 10.27
CA THR A 99 1.28 -15.55 10.24
C THR A 99 2.25 -15.34 9.09
N ALA A 100 3.54 -15.24 9.43
CA ALA A 100 4.61 -15.14 8.44
C ALA A 100 5.08 -16.53 7.97
N ARG A 101 5.77 -16.57 6.82
CA ARG A 101 6.33 -17.82 6.26
C ARG A 101 7.32 -18.53 7.18
N ASN A 102 7.97 -17.80 8.09
CA ASN A 102 8.88 -18.35 9.09
C ASN A 102 8.14 -19.02 10.27
N GLY A 103 6.80 -19.09 10.23
CA GLY A 103 5.95 -19.71 11.26
C GLY A 103 5.66 -18.82 12.46
N LYS A 104 6.29 -17.64 12.57
CA LYS A 104 5.98 -16.67 13.64
C LYS A 104 4.63 -16.00 13.39
N THR A 105 3.99 -15.61 14.49
CA THR A 105 2.66 -15.00 14.45
C THR A 105 2.62 -13.74 15.30
N ALA A 106 1.86 -12.74 14.85
CA ALA A 106 1.61 -11.50 15.58
C ALA A 106 0.12 -11.21 15.67
N MET A 107 -0.29 -10.64 16.79
CA MET A 107 -1.64 -10.13 17.01
C MET A 107 -1.65 -8.63 16.76
N ALA A 108 -2.57 -8.13 15.94
CA ALA A 108 -2.68 -6.71 15.66
C ALA A 108 -4.14 -6.26 15.63
N LYS A 109 -4.39 -5.03 16.08
CA LYS A 109 -5.70 -4.39 16.03
C LYS A 109 -5.89 -3.69 14.69
N VAL A 110 -7.01 -3.93 14.03
CA VAL A 110 -7.39 -3.16 12.83
C VAL A 110 -7.81 -1.77 13.28
N VAL A 111 -7.11 -0.75 12.78
CA VAL A 111 -7.39 0.66 13.12
C VAL A 111 -7.68 1.50 11.90
N ASP A 112 -7.39 1.01 10.69
CA ASP A 112 -7.41 1.85 9.51
C ASP A 112 -7.81 1.12 8.25
N GLU A 113 -8.08 1.90 7.22
CA GLU A 113 -8.23 1.47 5.84
C GLU A 113 -6.95 1.74 5.05
N CYS A 114 -6.55 0.80 4.20
CA CYS A 114 -5.61 1.05 3.13
C CYS A 114 -6.43 1.25 1.85
N ASP A 115 -6.74 2.51 1.52
CA ASP A 115 -7.69 2.85 0.46
C ASP A 115 -7.17 2.37 -0.91
N SER A 116 -7.84 1.37 -1.48
CA SER A 116 -7.49 0.82 -2.79
C SER A 116 -8.27 1.44 -3.95
N GLU A 117 -9.18 2.36 -3.66
CA GLU A 117 -10.01 3.03 -4.65
C GLU A 117 -9.49 4.42 -5.02
N HIS A 118 -8.95 5.16 -4.04
CA HIS A 118 -8.51 6.54 -4.17
C HIS A 118 -7.01 6.71 -3.87
N GLY A 119 -6.44 7.81 -4.34
CA GLY A 119 -5.01 8.10 -4.28
C GLY A 119 -4.62 9.17 -5.29
N CYS A 120 -3.35 9.55 -5.28
CA CYS A 120 -2.76 10.58 -6.14
C CYS A 120 -3.43 11.96 -6.03
N ASP A 121 -4.01 12.24 -4.87
CA ASP A 121 -4.60 13.53 -4.52
C ASP A 121 -3.96 14.06 -3.23
N ALA A 122 -4.36 15.27 -2.83
CA ALA A 122 -3.82 15.92 -1.65
C ALA A 122 -4.21 15.25 -0.32
N GLU A 123 -5.29 14.48 -0.30
CA GLU A 123 -5.73 13.74 0.89
C GLU A 123 -4.80 12.55 1.16
N HIS A 124 -4.30 11.92 0.09
CA HIS A 124 -3.42 10.75 0.13
C HIS A 124 -1.93 11.10 -0.02
N ASP A 125 -1.51 12.35 0.24
CA ASP A 125 -0.14 12.84 0.03
C ASP A 125 0.43 12.53 -1.38
N TYR A 126 -0.45 12.49 -2.38
CA TYR A 126 -0.18 12.10 -3.76
C TYR A 126 0.39 10.68 -3.93
N GLN A 127 0.22 9.81 -2.93
CA GLN A 127 0.57 8.39 -3.02
C GLN A 127 -0.47 7.63 -3.87
N PRO A 128 -0.07 6.62 -4.64
CA PRO A 128 -0.99 5.83 -5.44
C PRO A 128 -1.99 5.05 -4.56
N PRO A 129 -3.16 4.65 -5.12
CA PRO A 129 -4.09 3.79 -4.41
C PRO A 129 -3.44 2.50 -3.92
N CYS A 130 -3.83 2.05 -2.72
CA CYS A 130 -3.36 0.82 -2.12
C CYS A 130 -3.69 -0.40 -2.99
N LYS A 131 -2.86 -1.45 -2.93
CA LYS A 131 -3.21 -2.74 -3.54
C LYS A 131 -4.38 -3.36 -2.75
N ASN A 132 -5.17 -4.20 -3.41
CA ASN A 132 -6.39 -4.76 -2.83
C ASN A 132 -6.18 -5.99 -1.91
N ASN A 133 -4.94 -6.41 -1.66
CA ASN A 133 -4.59 -7.60 -0.88
C ASN A 133 -3.56 -7.31 0.23
N ILE A 134 -3.63 -6.13 0.82
CA ILE A 134 -2.66 -5.59 1.76
C ILE A 134 -3.15 -5.70 3.21
N VAL A 135 -2.23 -6.12 4.08
CA VAL A 135 -2.26 -5.87 5.52
C VAL A 135 -1.11 -4.90 5.79
N ASP A 136 -1.45 -3.64 6.04
CA ASP A 136 -0.44 -2.60 6.19
C ASP A 136 -0.14 -2.39 7.67
N ALA A 137 1.09 -2.66 8.10
CA ALA A 137 1.36 -2.97 9.49
C ALA A 137 2.42 -2.09 10.15
N SER A 138 2.16 -1.76 11.41
CA SER A 138 3.13 -1.06 12.26
C SER A 138 4.44 -1.82 12.41
N ARG A 139 5.56 -1.10 12.59
CA ARG A 139 6.89 -1.69 12.84
C ARG A 139 6.91 -2.71 13.98
N THR A 140 6.08 -2.51 15.02
CA THR A 140 5.97 -3.49 16.12
C THR A 140 5.50 -4.86 15.63
N VAL A 141 4.54 -4.90 14.70
CA VAL A 141 4.03 -6.15 14.12
C VAL A 141 5.12 -6.86 13.32
N TRP A 142 5.87 -6.10 12.50
CA TRP A 142 7.03 -6.63 11.76
C TRP A 142 8.07 -7.27 12.71
N ASN A 143 8.40 -6.58 13.80
CA ASN A 143 9.33 -7.08 14.81
C ASN A 143 8.84 -8.36 15.49
N ASP A 144 7.56 -8.44 15.86
CA ASP A 144 6.96 -9.64 16.47
C ASP A 144 6.99 -10.84 15.52
N LEU A 145 6.77 -10.60 14.22
CA LEU A 145 6.89 -11.61 13.17
C LEU A 145 8.36 -11.98 12.87
N GLY A 146 9.33 -11.25 13.44
CA GLY A 146 10.76 -11.44 13.20
C GLY A 146 11.14 -11.23 11.73
N LEU A 147 10.53 -10.24 11.08
CA LEU A 147 10.76 -9.87 9.68
C LEU A 147 11.68 -8.65 9.60
N ASN A 148 12.43 -8.54 8.50
CA ASN A 148 13.25 -7.37 8.24
C ASN A 148 12.41 -6.29 7.56
N THR A 149 12.33 -5.10 8.14
CA THR A 149 11.56 -3.99 7.56
C THR A 149 12.10 -3.52 6.21
N ASP A 150 13.38 -3.78 5.91
CA ASP A 150 13.98 -3.38 4.63
C ASP A 150 13.50 -4.24 3.45
N ASP A 151 12.79 -5.34 3.71
CA ASP A 151 12.20 -6.18 2.66
C ASP A 151 11.03 -5.46 1.95
N GLY A 152 10.42 -4.45 2.60
CA GLY A 152 9.33 -3.62 2.07
C GLY A 152 7.98 -4.34 2.00
N GLU A 153 7.90 -5.41 1.22
CA GLU A 153 6.68 -6.21 1.03
C GLU A 153 6.98 -7.70 1.26
N VAL A 154 6.18 -8.36 2.09
CA VAL A 154 6.37 -9.79 2.38
C VAL A 154 5.05 -10.55 2.41
N PRO A 155 4.99 -11.78 1.86
CA PRO A 155 3.79 -12.59 1.86
C PRO A 155 3.48 -13.15 3.26
N VAL A 156 2.22 -13.03 3.67
CA VAL A 156 1.69 -13.53 4.95
C VAL A 156 0.34 -14.20 4.77
N THR A 157 -0.16 -14.85 5.83
CA THR A 157 -1.59 -15.13 5.96
C THR A 157 -2.16 -14.41 7.17
N TRP A 158 -3.45 -14.09 7.15
CA TRP A 158 -4.14 -13.52 8.29
C TRP A 158 -5.55 -14.10 8.48
N ALA A 159 -6.03 -14.10 9.72
CA ALA A 159 -7.39 -14.44 10.06
C ALA A 159 -7.87 -13.56 11.22
N MET A 160 -9.19 -13.40 11.38
CA MET A 160 -9.75 -12.83 12.60
C MET A 160 -9.33 -13.71 13.79
N ALA A 161 -8.93 -13.07 14.88
CA ALA A 161 -8.56 -13.76 16.12
C ALA A 161 -9.74 -13.94 17.09
#